data_AF-A0A4Q6BKR6-F1
#
_entry.id   AF-A0A4Q6BKR6-F1
#
_cell.length_a   1.000
_cell.length_b   1.000
_cell.length_c   1.000
_cell.angle_alpha   90.00
_cell.angle_beta   90.00
_cell.angle_gamma   90.00
#
_symmetry.space_group_name_H-M   'P 1'
#
loop_
_entity.id
_entity.type
_entity.pdbx_description
1 polymer ?
#
loop_
_entity_poly.entity_id
_entity_poly.type
_entity_poly.pdbx_seq_one_letter_code
_entity_poly.pdbx_strand_id
1 'polypeptide(L)'
;MSGEVAAQNLFGKNAKEAQKYFLETYWQKRPLLVRGAFPGGLSHVDPDSLAGLSCGAGIDSRIVMEHGPDYPWQTMQGPFEEEVFESLPKSHWTL
;
A
#
# COMPACT_ATOMS: atom_id res chain seq x y z
N MET A 1 20.69 4.06 -23.18
CA MET A 1 19.95 2.82 -23.46
C MET A 1 18.48 3.12 -23.25
N SER A 2 17.74 3.23 -24.35
CA SER A 2 16.32 3.56 -24.42
C SER A 2 15.50 2.46 -23.75
N GLY A 3 14.96 2.74 -22.57
CA GLY A 3 14.12 1.83 -21.80
C GLY A 3 12.66 1.96 -22.23
N GLU A 4 12.36 1.67 -23.49
CA GLU A 4 11.00 1.41 -23.92
C GLU A 4 10.63 0.01 -23.41
N VAL A 5 10.28 -0.06 -22.12
CA VAL A 5 9.69 -1.27 -21.54
C VAL A 5 8.33 -1.40 -22.21
N ALA A 6 8.29 -2.20 -23.28
CA ALA A 6 7.07 -2.60 -23.96
C ALA A 6 6.03 -2.90 -22.88
N ALA A 7 4.91 -2.17 -22.89
CA ALA A 7 3.79 -2.43 -22.02
C ALA A 7 3.52 -3.94 -22.09
N GLN A 8 3.86 -4.66 -21.02
CA GLN A 8 3.87 -6.11 -21.04
C GLN A 8 2.48 -6.57 -21.49
N ASN A 9 2.44 -7.42 -22.52
CA ASN A 9 1.21 -8.02 -23.03
C ASN A 9 0.54 -8.83 -21.91
N LEU A 10 -0.26 -8.16 -21.08
CA LEU A 10 -0.96 -8.78 -19.98
C LEU A 10 -1.95 -9.80 -20.56
N PHE A 11 -1.87 -11.04 -20.08
CA PHE A 11 -2.62 -12.19 -20.63
C PHE A 11 -2.31 -12.51 -22.11
N GLY A 12 -1.17 -12.06 -22.65
CA GLY A 12 -0.83 -12.21 -24.07
C GLY A 12 -1.72 -11.38 -24.99
N LYS A 13 -2.31 -10.29 -24.47
CA LYS A 13 -3.28 -9.43 -25.16
C LYS A 13 -2.77 -8.01 -25.28
N ASN A 14 -3.31 -7.26 -26.25
CA ASN A 14 -3.15 -5.81 -26.25
C ASN A 14 -3.91 -5.18 -25.06
N ALA A 15 -3.65 -3.90 -24.77
CA ALA A 15 -4.19 -3.23 -23.58
C ALA A 15 -5.72 -3.28 -23.47
N LYS A 16 -6.44 -3.04 -24.58
CA LYS A 16 -7.92 -3.01 -24.58
C LYS A 16 -8.51 -4.40 -24.32
N GLU A 17 -7.95 -5.42 -24.95
CA GLU A 17 -8.36 -6.81 -24.76
C GLU A 17 -8.00 -7.32 -23.37
N ALA A 18 -6.83 -6.93 -22.84
CA ALA A 18 -6.41 -7.28 -21.49
C ALA A 18 -7.35 -6.66 -20.43
N GLN A 19 -7.74 -5.40 -20.61
CA GLN A 19 -8.72 -4.74 -19.74
C GLN A 19 -10.06 -5.48 -19.76
N LYS A 20 -10.58 -5.79 -20.95
CA LYS A 20 -11.84 -6.56 -21.09
C LYS A 20 -11.73 -7.91 -20.38
N TYR A 21 -10.66 -8.65 -20.65
CA TYR A 21 -10.42 -9.97 -20.06
C TYR A 21 -10.32 -9.91 -18.52
N PHE A 22 -9.67 -8.87 -17.97
CA PHE A 22 -9.59 -8.64 -16.52
C PHE A 22 -10.97 -8.45 -15.89
N LEU A 23 -11.81 -7.58 -16.47
CA LEU A 23 -13.16 -7.32 -15.97
C LEU A 23 -14.07 -8.55 -16.07
N GLU A 24 -13.96 -9.32 -17.14
CA GLU A 24 -14.78 -10.51 -17.37
C GLU A 24 -14.36 -11.70 -16.50
N THR A 25 -13.07 -11.82 -16.16
CA THR A 25 -12.53 -13.05 -15.56
C THR A 25 -12.10 -12.90 -14.10
N TYR A 26 -11.65 -11.71 -13.67
CA TYR A 26 -11.03 -11.51 -12.36
C TYR A 26 -11.74 -10.50 -11.48
N TRP A 27 -12.16 -9.36 -12.03
CA TRP A 27 -12.78 -8.28 -11.27
C TRP A 27 -13.98 -8.79 -10.45
N GLN A 28 -13.90 -8.65 -9.12
CA GLN A 28 -14.89 -9.13 -8.15
C GLN A 28 -15.26 -10.63 -8.25
N LYS A 29 -14.40 -11.45 -8.88
CA LYS A 29 -14.64 -12.89 -9.07
C LYS A 29 -13.57 -13.75 -8.43
N ARG A 30 -12.29 -13.41 -8.64
CA ARG A 30 -11.16 -14.16 -8.08
C ARG A 30 -9.91 -13.28 -7.98
N PRO A 31 -9.04 -13.52 -6.99
CA PRO A 31 -7.79 -12.79 -6.86
C PRO A 31 -6.88 -13.00 -8.10
N LEU A 32 -6.05 -12.00 -8.38
CA LEU A 32 -5.06 -12.02 -9.46
C LEU A 32 -3.76 -11.39 -8.98
N LEU A 33 -2.65 -12.10 -9.13
CA LEU A 33 -1.31 -11.55 -8.94
C LEU A 33 -0.72 -11.16 -10.30
N VAL A 34 -0.55 -9.86 -10.54
CA VAL A 34 0.15 -9.35 -11.73
C VAL A 34 1.61 -9.05 -11.37
N ARG A 35 2.52 -9.94 -11.75
CA ARG A 35 3.95 -9.74 -11.51
C ARG A 35 4.49 -8.67 -12.45
N GLY A 36 5.29 -7.74 -11.93
CA GLY A 36 5.91 -6.69 -12.73
C GLY A 36 4.91 -5.66 -13.30
N ALA A 37 3.76 -5.47 -12.65
CA ALA A 37 2.74 -4.52 -13.11
C ALA A 37 3.26 -3.09 -13.30
N PHE A 38 4.26 -2.69 -12.51
CA PHE A 38 4.91 -1.38 -12.57
C PHE A 38 6.44 -1.57 -12.71
N PRO A 39 6.96 -1.80 -13.93
CA PRO A 39 8.39 -2.05 -14.14
C PRO A 39 9.29 -0.89 -13.73
N GLY A 40 8.79 0.34 -13.82
CA GLY A 40 9.47 1.55 -13.35
C GLY A 40 9.21 1.91 -11.89
N GLY A 41 8.50 1.04 -11.15
CA GLY A 41 8.00 1.32 -9.82
C GLY A 41 6.80 2.27 -9.81
N LEU A 42 6.34 2.58 -8.60
CA LEU A 42 5.33 3.60 -8.32
C LEU A 42 5.99 4.74 -7.55
N SER A 43 5.54 5.97 -7.78
CA SER A 43 5.79 7.07 -6.85
C SER A 43 5.16 6.71 -5.51
N HIS A 44 5.96 6.70 -4.45
CA HIS A 44 5.48 6.47 -3.09
C HIS A 44 5.69 7.74 -2.26
N VAL A 45 4.83 7.91 -1.26
CA VAL A 45 5.06 8.87 -0.17
C VAL A 45 6.12 8.26 0.74
N ASP A 46 7.11 9.05 1.13
CA ASP A 46 8.13 8.60 2.07
C ASP A 46 7.54 8.41 3.49
N PRO A 47 8.15 7.57 4.34
CA PRO A 47 7.61 7.26 5.66
C PRO A 47 7.39 8.47 6.56
N ASP A 48 8.31 9.45 6.55
CA ASP A 48 8.23 10.64 7.41
C ASP A 48 7.07 11.54 6.97
N SER A 49 6.91 11.73 5.66
CA SER A 49 5.75 12.42 5.09
C SER A 49 4.43 11.72 5.43
N LEU A 50 4.38 10.38 5.41
CA LEU A 50 3.17 9.63 5.78
C LEU A 50 2.84 9.79 7.27
N ALA A 51 3.84 9.74 8.14
CA ALA A 51 3.68 10.01 9.57
C ALA A 51 3.16 11.43 9.81
N GLY A 52 3.75 12.44 9.17
CA GLY A 52 3.27 13.83 9.25
C GLY A 52 1.83 14.01 8.77
N LEU A 53 1.42 13.31 7.71
CA LEU A 53 0.02 13.32 7.25
C LEU A 53 -0.93 12.76 8.31
N SER A 54 -0.52 11.71 9.02
CA SER A 54 -1.37 11.07 10.06
C SER A 54 -1.57 11.90 11.33
N CYS A 55 -0.73 12.94 11.54
CA CYS A 55 -0.93 13.94 12.59
C CYS A 55 -1.99 15.01 12.23
N GLY A 56 -2.38 15.09 10.95
CA GLY A 56 -3.33 16.08 10.47
C GLY A 56 -4.74 15.88 11.05
N ALA A 57 -5.33 16.95 11.59
CA ALA A 57 -6.71 16.92 12.04
C ALA A 57 -7.66 16.52 10.89
N GLY A 58 -8.49 15.51 11.13
CA GLY A 58 -9.43 14.97 10.13
C GLY A 58 -8.83 13.95 9.16
N ILE A 59 -7.57 13.56 9.33
CA ILE A 59 -6.97 12.44 8.60
C ILE A 59 -7.24 11.14 9.36
N ASP A 60 -7.99 10.24 8.72
CA ASP A 60 -8.25 8.90 9.25
C ASP A 60 -7.00 8.04 9.08
N SER A 61 -6.43 7.62 10.21
CA SER A 61 -5.18 6.87 10.27
C SER A 61 -5.19 5.96 11.49
N ARG A 62 -4.44 4.85 11.42
CA ARG A 62 -4.39 3.88 12.51
C ARG A 62 -3.01 3.26 12.63
N ILE A 63 -2.57 3.00 13.84
CA ILE A 63 -1.42 2.14 14.09
C ILE A 63 -1.95 0.79 14.56
N VAL A 64 -1.46 -0.29 13.96
CA VAL A 64 -1.74 -1.67 14.37
C VAL A 64 -0.44 -2.31 14.83
N MET A 65 -0.38 -2.75 16.08
CA MET A 65 0.78 -3.38 16.70
C MET A 65 0.48 -4.84 17.02
N GLU A 66 1.26 -5.77 16.49
CA GLU A 66 1.09 -7.21 16.77
C GLU A 66 1.37 -7.52 18.25
N HIS A 67 2.39 -6.88 18.83
CA HIS A 67 2.80 -7.03 20.23
C HIS A 67 2.62 -5.70 20.98
N GLY A 68 1.37 -5.28 21.16
CA GLY A 68 1.04 -4.06 21.89
C GLY A 68 1.44 -4.13 23.37
N PRO A 69 1.71 -2.97 24.01
CA PRO A 69 2.06 -2.91 25.43
C PRO A 69 0.96 -3.44 26.35
N ASP A 70 -0.31 -3.28 25.96
CA ASP A 70 -1.45 -3.70 26.77
C ASP A 70 -1.96 -5.09 26.38
N TYR A 71 -2.02 -5.38 25.07
CA TYR A 71 -2.49 -6.67 24.53
C TYR A 71 -1.99 -6.91 23.08
N PRO A 72 -1.94 -8.19 22.62
CA PRO A 72 -1.61 -8.50 21.23
C PRO A 72 -2.61 -7.89 20.24
N TRP A 73 -2.15 -7.47 19.06
CA TRP A 73 -2.97 -6.81 18.02
C TRP A 73 -3.65 -5.52 18.51
N GLN A 74 -2.92 -4.71 19.26
CA GLN A 74 -3.39 -3.42 19.75
C GLN A 74 -3.52 -2.42 18.61
N THR A 75 -4.60 -1.64 18.63
CA THR A 75 -4.88 -0.60 17.64
C THR A 75 -4.96 0.77 18.31
N MET A 76 -4.37 1.76 17.66
CA MET A 76 -4.49 3.18 18.02
C MET A 76 -5.06 3.93 16.82
N GLN A 77 -5.98 4.86 17.06
CA GLN A 77 -6.60 5.67 16.02
C GLN A 77 -6.06 7.09 16.09
N GLY A 78 -5.80 7.69 14.93
CA GLY A 78 -5.35 9.06 14.83
C GLY A 78 -6.47 10.09 15.08
N PRO A 79 -6.17 11.40 14.94
CA PRO A 79 -4.86 11.92 14.57
C PRO A 79 -3.82 11.66 15.67
N PHE A 80 -2.57 11.48 15.27
CA PHE A 80 -1.46 11.23 16.21
C PHE A 80 -0.73 12.52 16.57
N GLU A 81 -0.11 12.52 17.75
CA GLU A 81 0.94 13.47 18.08
C GLU A 81 2.28 12.90 17.58
N GLU A 82 3.24 13.77 17.24
CA GLU A 82 4.55 13.33 16.69
C GLU A 82 5.29 12.38 17.65
N GLU A 83 5.15 12.57 18.95
CA GLU A 83 5.80 11.78 19.99
C GLU A 83 5.34 10.32 20.02
N VAL A 84 4.17 10.02 19.44
CA VAL A 84 3.68 8.63 19.33
C VAL A 84 4.70 7.79 18.56
N PHE A 85 5.26 8.32 17.47
CA PHE A 85 6.20 7.60 16.61
C PHE A 85 7.53 7.30 17.31
N GLU A 86 7.95 8.14 18.25
CA GLU A 86 9.15 7.92 19.07
C GLU A 86 8.96 6.77 20.07
N SER A 87 7.72 6.51 20.48
CA SER A 87 7.38 5.46 21.43
C SER A 87 7.22 4.07 20.80
N LEU A 88 7.13 3.99 19.48
CA LEU A 88 6.89 2.74 18.77
C LEU A 88 8.10 1.80 18.83
N PRO A 89 7.88 0.48 18.94
CA PRO A 89 8.97 -0.49 18.90
C PRO A 89 9.64 -0.51 17.52
N LYS A 90 10.84 -1.07 17.43
CA LYS A 90 11.60 -1.13 16.16
C LYS A 90 10.92 -1.94 15.03
N SER A 91 9.90 -2.75 15.33
CA SER A 91 9.27 -3.67 14.38
C SER A 91 7.90 -4.15 14.87
N HIS A 92 7.20 -4.95 14.07
CA HIS A 92 5.91 -5.60 14.39
C HIS A 92 4.74 -4.62 14.61
N TRP A 93 4.75 -3.52 13.84
CA TRP A 93 3.63 -2.60 13.72
C TRP A 93 3.53 -2.04 12.30
N THR A 94 2.36 -1.49 11.95
CA THR A 94 2.14 -0.70 10.73
C THR A 94 1.30 0.52 11.07
N LEU A 95 1.64 1.65 10.45
CA LEU A 95 0.72 2.77 10.24
C LEU A 95 -0.13 2.49 8.99
#